data_AF-A0A3C1CFV9-F1
#
_entry.id   AF-A0A3C1CFV9-F1
#
_cell.length_a   1.000
_cell.length_b   1.000
_cell.length_c   1.000
_cell.angle_alpha   90.00
_cell.angle_beta   90.00
_cell.angle_gamma   90.00
#
_symmetry.space_group_name_H-M   'P 1'
#
loop_
_entity.id
_entity.type
_entity.pdbx_description
1 polymer ?
#
loop_
_entity_poly.entity_id
_entity_poly.type
_entity_poly.pdbx_seq_one_letter_code
_entity_poly.pdbx_strand_id
1 'polypeptide(L)'
;MPTTPAGILQGCPSGGTFSGQVNPGVYSCTGSITFSASASSCPGGQTVCINYTGSGSTVNGGKVQIFDWPDSKGQTNINMSGAVVNLYDQNSATPGCDGTGGYECGDPTALQVFSSGSGPVVVGNGANAATFDGILYAPDMSMTVNGGQLLWIGKFTVNQVTVDGNPNFSVHYDPRLGGVAQPTWQVKNFSVVPPSTFSLP
;
A
#
# COMPACT_ATOMS: atom_id res chain seq x y z
N MET A 1 9.96 -14.10 -2.92
CA MET A 1 9.50 -13.38 -1.72
C MET A 1 10.69 -13.11 -0.80
N PRO A 2 10.77 -11.95 -0.12
CA PRO A 2 11.74 -11.75 0.96
C PRO A 2 11.49 -12.72 2.11
N THR A 3 12.54 -13.15 2.81
CA THR A 3 12.41 -13.93 4.05
C THR A 3 11.85 -13.06 5.17
N THR A 4 11.09 -13.63 6.11
CA THR A 4 10.77 -12.97 7.39
C THR A 4 12.07 -12.46 8.02
N PRO A 5 12.15 -11.17 8.40
CA PRO A 5 13.23 -10.70 9.25
C PRO A 5 13.18 -11.44 10.60
N ALA A 6 14.35 -11.64 11.20
CA ALA A 6 14.44 -12.08 12.59
C ALA A 6 13.95 -10.93 13.49
N GLY A 7 12.72 -11.03 13.99
CA GLY A 7 12.07 -10.02 14.82
C GLY A 7 10.92 -10.59 15.64
N ILE A 8 10.27 -9.74 16.44
CA ILE A 8 9.06 -10.11 17.17
C ILE A 8 7.94 -10.31 16.14
N LEU A 9 7.73 -11.57 15.76
CA LEU A 9 6.62 -12.00 14.93
C LEU A 9 5.32 -11.86 15.73
N GLN A 10 4.50 -10.90 15.32
CA GLN A 10 3.15 -10.72 15.81
C GLN A 10 2.20 -11.51 14.90
N GLY A 11 1.21 -12.15 15.51
CA GLY A 11 0.09 -12.69 14.74
C GLY A 11 -0.64 -11.57 14.02
N CYS A 12 -1.18 -11.85 12.84
CA CYS A 12 -2.07 -10.92 12.15
C CYS A 12 -3.24 -10.51 13.06
N PRO A 13 -3.74 -9.27 12.96
CA PRO A 13 -5.01 -8.89 13.58
C PRO A 13 -6.12 -9.88 13.25
N SER A 14 -7.12 -9.98 14.13
CA SER A 14 -8.28 -10.86 13.92
C SER A 14 -8.91 -10.60 12.55
N GLY A 15 -9.14 -11.66 11.78
CA GLY A 15 -9.71 -11.58 10.43
C GLY A 15 -8.83 -10.85 9.40
N GLY A 16 -7.53 -10.66 9.67
CA GLY A 16 -6.61 -9.99 8.74
C GLY A 16 -6.88 -8.50 8.55
N THR A 17 -7.62 -7.89 9.47
CA THR A 17 -8.10 -6.51 9.33
C THR A 17 -7.23 -5.54 10.12
N PHE A 18 -6.53 -4.67 9.40
CA PHE A 18 -5.80 -3.54 9.96
C PHE A 18 -6.73 -2.31 9.94
N SER A 19 -6.87 -1.67 11.09
CA SER A 19 -7.72 -0.49 11.26
C SER A 19 -7.12 0.42 12.33
N GLY A 20 -7.20 1.74 12.13
CA GLY A 20 -6.71 2.70 13.09
C GLY A 20 -5.19 2.69 13.23
N GLN A 21 -4.71 2.94 14.45
CA GLN A 21 -3.28 2.93 14.77
C GLN A 21 -2.71 1.51 14.78
N VAL A 22 -1.70 1.27 13.95
CA VAL A 22 -0.94 0.01 13.90
C VAL A 22 0.44 0.24 14.50
N ASN A 23 0.79 -0.56 15.50
CA ASN A 23 2.11 -0.47 16.13
C ASN A 23 3.19 -1.04 15.20
N PRO A 24 4.41 -0.46 15.21
CA PRO A 24 5.54 -1.07 14.52
C PRO A 24 5.79 -2.52 14.96
N GLY A 25 6.17 -3.35 14.01
CA GLY A 25 6.25 -4.79 14.20
C GLY A 25 6.31 -5.56 12.88
N VAL A 26 6.49 -6.88 13.01
CA VAL A 26 6.41 -7.83 11.89
C VAL A 26 5.15 -8.67 12.08
N TYR A 27 4.18 -8.54 11.19
CA TYR A 27 2.91 -9.24 11.22
C TYR A 27 2.92 -10.42 10.25
N SER A 28 2.53 -11.60 10.71
CA SER A 28 2.36 -12.79 9.86
C SER A 28 0.87 -13.13 9.73
N CYS A 29 0.36 -13.00 8.52
CA CYS A 29 -1.00 -13.29 8.11
C CYS A 29 -1.02 -14.56 7.25
N THR A 30 -2.08 -15.35 7.39
CA THR A 30 -2.32 -16.57 6.58
C THR A 30 -3.59 -16.46 5.74
N GLY A 31 -4.22 -15.29 5.74
CA GLY A 31 -5.48 -15.01 5.07
C GLY A 31 -5.47 -13.59 4.52
N SER A 32 -6.56 -13.25 3.82
CA SER A 32 -6.76 -11.93 3.24
C SER A 32 -6.46 -10.78 4.19
N ILE A 33 -5.76 -9.76 3.67
CA ILE A 33 -5.50 -8.53 4.39
C ILE A 33 -6.56 -7.50 4.00
N THR A 34 -7.13 -6.82 4.98
CA THR A 34 -8.03 -5.69 4.75
C THR A 34 -7.54 -4.46 5.52
N PHE A 35 -7.44 -3.33 4.85
CA PHE A 35 -7.29 -2.02 5.46
C PHE A 35 -8.69 -1.38 5.51
N SER A 36 -9.27 -1.27 6.70
CA SER A 36 -10.64 -0.77 6.87
C SER A 36 -10.72 0.35 7.89
N ALA A 37 -11.61 1.32 7.66
CA ALA A 37 -11.72 2.50 8.50
C ALA A 37 -11.96 2.12 9.97
N SER A 38 -11.15 2.69 10.86
CA SER A 38 -11.48 2.75 12.29
C SER A 38 -12.00 4.14 12.60
N ALA A 39 -13.09 4.22 13.36
CA ALA A 39 -13.52 5.49 13.91
C ALA A 39 -12.41 6.03 14.85
N SER A 40 -11.87 7.20 14.49
CA SER A 40 -11.22 8.18 15.38
C SER A 40 -9.84 7.91 16.01
N SER A 41 -9.08 6.87 15.64
CA SER A 41 -7.71 6.69 16.21
C SER A 41 -6.57 7.29 15.38
N CYS A 42 -6.79 7.55 14.08
CA CYS A 42 -5.76 8.14 13.22
C CYS A 42 -5.97 9.65 12.99
N PRO A 43 -4.89 10.46 13.06
CA PRO A 43 -4.95 11.86 12.66
C PRO A 43 -5.39 12.01 11.19
N GLY A 44 -6.08 13.12 10.88
CA GLY A 44 -6.45 13.46 9.51
C GLY A 44 -7.51 12.56 8.87
N GLY A 45 -8.25 11.77 9.65
CA GLY A 45 -9.33 10.92 9.13
C GLY A 45 -8.84 9.68 8.37
N GLN A 46 -7.59 9.28 8.56
CA GLN A 46 -7.05 8.08 7.91
C GLN A 46 -7.74 6.81 8.39
N THR A 47 -7.77 5.83 7.49
CA THR A 47 -8.25 4.48 7.77
C THR A 47 -7.26 3.71 8.64
N VAL A 48 -5.96 3.80 8.29
CA VAL A 48 -4.86 3.14 8.98
C VAL A 48 -3.65 4.08 9.02
N CYS A 49 -3.01 4.17 10.18
CA CYS A 49 -1.80 4.97 10.38
C CYS A 49 -0.84 4.22 11.30
N ILE A 50 0.45 4.49 11.18
CA ILE A 50 1.46 3.87 12.03
C ILE A 50 1.54 4.63 13.35
N ASN A 51 1.56 3.90 14.47
CA ASN A 51 1.77 4.48 15.79
C ASN A 51 3.26 4.67 16.06
N TYR A 52 3.75 5.88 15.80
CA TYR A 52 5.14 6.26 16.09
C TYR A 52 5.37 6.65 17.57
N THR A 53 4.37 6.51 18.45
CA THR A 53 4.47 6.91 19.85
C THR A 53 4.54 5.70 20.79
N GLY A 54 5.20 5.88 21.96
CA GLY A 54 5.30 4.85 22.99
C GLY A 54 6.34 3.77 22.72
N SER A 55 6.26 2.64 23.44
CA SER A 55 7.21 1.54 23.37
C SER A 55 7.28 0.85 22.00
N GLY A 56 6.25 1.02 21.16
CA GLY A 56 6.18 0.48 19.80
C GLY A 56 7.12 1.17 18.80
N SER A 57 7.53 2.43 19.01
CA SER A 57 8.28 3.19 17.99
C SER A 57 9.69 2.66 17.70
N THR A 58 10.26 1.89 18.64
CA THR A 58 11.59 1.27 18.47
C THR A 58 11.52 -0.16 17.92
N VAL A 59 10.34 -0.79 17.95
CA VAL A 59 10.14 -2.14 17.43
C VAL A 59 10.30 -2.12 15.92
N ASN A 60 11.06 -3.08 15.37
CA ASN A 60 11.31 -3.19 13.94
C ASN A 60 11.82 -1.88 13.30
N GLY A 61 12.58 -1.08 14.05
CA GLY A 61 13.07 0.23 13.59
C GLY A 61 11.95 1.23 13.26
N GLY A 62 10.80 1.13 13.93
CA GLY A 62 9.63 1.99 13.71
C GLY A 62 8.76 1.59 12.52
N LYS A 63 9.03 0.43 11.91
CA LYS A 63 8.33 -0.04 10.70
C LYS A 63 7.26 -1.07 11.00
N VAL A 64 6.19 -1.02 10.22
CA VAL A 64 5.19 -2.08 10.09
C VAL A 64 5.52 -2.89 8.84
N GLN A 65 5.83 -4.17 9.04
CA GLN A 65 5.98 -5.12 7.95
C GLN A 65 4.90 -6.18 8.06
N ILE A 66 4.07 -6.31 7.04
CA ILE A 66 2.99 -7.28 6.97
C ILE A 66 3.38 -8.33 5.95
N PHE A 67 3.36 -9.58 6.35
CA PHE A 67 3.60 -10.71 5.48
C PHE A 67 2.35 -11.57 5.39
N ASP A 68 1.91 -11.86 4.17
CA ASP A 68 0.80 -12.75 3.87
C ASP A 68 1.33 -14.04 3.22
N TRP A 69 1.24 -15.12 3.99
CA TRP A 69 1.54 -16.51 3.62
C TRP A 69 0.27 -17.36 3.72
N PRO A 70 -0.57 -17.39 2.66
CA PRO A 70 -1.70 -18.28 2.63
C PRO A 70 -1.28 -19.72 2.91
N ASP A 71 -1.96 -20.35 3.88
CA ASP A 71 -1.64 -21.68 4.37
C ASP A 71 -1.85 -22.81 3.33
N SER A 72 -2.62 -22.56 2.27
CA SER A 72 -3.01 -23.61 1.33
C SER A 72 -3.55 -23.12 -0.02
N LYS A 73 -2.71 -22.64 -0.96
CA LYS A 73 -3.13 -22.24 -2.35
C LYS A 73 -4.36 -21.31 -2.43
N GLY A 74 -4.82 -20.76 -1.32
CA GLY A 74 -6.01 -19.94 -1.22
C GLY A 74 -5.74 -18.62 -1.89
N GLN A 75 -6.70 -18.14 -2.67
CA GLN A 75 -6.66 -16.78 -3.18
C GLN A 75 -6.87 -15.82 -2.01
N THR A 76 -5.79 -15.37 -1.39
CA THR A 76 -5.84 -14.23 -0.47
C THR A 76 -5.85 -12.95 -1.29
N ASN A 77 -6.66 -12.00 -0.86
CA ASN A 77 -6.72 -10.67 -1.44
C ASN A 77 -6.12 -9.65 -0.48
N ILE A 78 -5.67 -8.53 -1.04
CA ILE A 78 -5.34 -7.34 -0.26
C ILE A 78 -6.41 -6.31 -0.59
N ASN A 79 -7.27 -6.00 0.37
CA ASN A 79 -8.34 -5.03 0.20
C ASN A 79 -8.01 -3.71 0.89
N MET A 80 -8.00 -2.64 0.12
CA MET A 80 -7.78 -1.27 0.55
C MET A 80 -8.82 -0.32 -0.07
N SER A 81 -9.96 -0.83 -0.54
CA SER A 81 -11.03 -0.03 -1.13
C SER A 81 -11.51 1.05 -0.16
N GLY A 82 -11.43 2.32 -0.59
CA GLY A 82 -11.80 3.49 0.21
C GLY A 82 -10.86 3.78 1.37
N ALA A 83 -9.76 3.03 1.50
CA ALA A 83 -8.83 3.19 2.60
C ALA A 83 -7.86 4.34 2.31
N VAL A 84 -7.58 5.10 3.36
CA VAL A 84 -6.48 6.06 3.41
C VAL A 84 -5.43 5.51 4.38
N VAL A 85 -4.27 5.11 3.85
CA VAL A 85 -3.27 4.33 4.59
C VAL A 85 -1.95 5.07 4.67
N ASN A 86 -1.47 5.30 5.89
CA ASN A 86 -0.14 5.84 6.22
C ASN A 86 0.18 7.22 5.60
N LEU A 87 -0.85 8.04 5.34
CA LEU A 87 -0.72 9.38 4.78
C LEU A 87 -0.22 10.46 5.75
N TYR A 88 0.11 10.14 7.01
CA TYR A 88 0.53 11.15 8.00
C TYR A 88 1.76 10.70 8.78
N ASP A 89 2.86 11.43 8.66
CA ASP A 89 3.95 11.40 9.62
C ASP A 89 3.73 12.48 10.68
N GLN A 90 3.43 12.09 11.93
CA GLN A 90 3.26 13.04 13.04
C GLN A 90 4.53 13.89 13.32
N ASN A 91 5.67 13.54 12.69
CA ASN A 91 6.95 14.17 12.94
C ASN A 91 7.43 15.08 11.79
N SER A 92 6.70 15.22 10.68
CA SER A 92 7.23 15.90 9.50
C SER A 92 6.63 17.28 9.28
N ALA A 93 7.40 18.33 9.60
CA ALA A 93 7.08 19.72 9.30
C ALA A 93 7.25 20.10 7.80
N THR A 94 7.21 19.13 6.88
CA THR A 94 7.48 19.33 5.45
C THR A 94 6.20 19.50 4.62
N PRO A 95 6.23 20.31 3.54
CA PRO A 95 5.12 20.46 2.60
C PRO A 95 4.66 19.11 2.03
N GLY A 96 3.36 18.93 1.86
CA GLY A 96 2.73 17.69 1.42
C GLY A 96 3.15 17.14 0.04
N CYS A 97 2.88 15.85 -0.18
CA CYS A 97 3.30 15.01 -1.34
C CYS A 97 2.74 15.47 -2.68
N ASP A 98 1.63 16.18 -2.62
CA ASP A 98 0.84 16.63 -3.74
C ASP A 98 1.20 18.06 -4.17
N GLY A 99 2.10 18.72 -3.43
CA GLY A 99 2.44 20.13 -3.64
C GLY A 99 1.29 21.10 -3.35
N THR A 100 0.13 20.61 -2.89
CA THR A 100 -1.08 21.40 -2.59
C THR A 100 -1.26 21.70 -1.10
N GLY A 101 -0.29 21.32 -0.25
CA GLY A 101 -0.19 21.81 1.13
C GLY A 101 -1.29 21.31 2.08
N GLY A 102 -1.98 20.21 1.73
CA GLY A 102 -3.07 19.65 2.53
C GLY A 102 -2.78 18.31 3.21
N TYR A 103 -1.80 17.54 2.73
CA TYR A 103 -1.49 16.20 3.25
C TYR A 103 0.02 16.01 3.46
N GLU A 104 0.48 16.03 4.70
CA GLU A 104 1.86 15.67 5.08
C GLU A 104 2.07 14.17 4.89
N CYS A 105 2.68 13.70 3.79
CA CYS A 105 2.88 12.26 3.53
C CYS A 105 3.49 11.54 4.73
N GLY A 106 3.18 10.26 4.85
CA GLY A 106 3.98 9.39 5.71
C GLY A 106 5.37 9.13 5.13
N ASP A 107 6.15 8.34 5.86
CA ASP A 107 7.32 7.69 5.28
C ASP A 107 6.88 6.38 4.58
N PRO A 108 7.00 6.26 3.24
CA PRO A 108 6.60 5.05 2.54
C PRO A 108 7.44 3.83 2.92
N THR A 109 8.61 4.02 3.54
CA THR A 109 9.43 2.92 4.06
C THR A 109 8.92 2.36 5.38
N ALA A 110 8.03 3.09 6.08
CA ALA A 110 7.49 2.70 7.38
C ALA A 110 6.40 1.64 7.26
N LEU A 111 5.65 1.59 6.15
CA LEU A 111 4.68 0.53 5.87
C LEU A 111 5.15 -0.36 4.71
N GLN A 112 5.27 -1.66 4.95
CA GLN A 112 5.62 -2.63 3.92
C GLN A 112 4.68 -3.84 3.98
N VAL A 113 4.14 -4.21 2.83
CA VAL A 113 3.24 -5.35 2.67
C VAL A 113 3.86 -6.32 1.67
N PHE A 114 4.06 -7.57 2.08
CA PHE A 114 4.60 -8.65 1.27
C PHE A 114 3.55 -9.75 1.19
N SER A 115 3.01 -10.02 0.00
CA SER A 115 2.04 -11.11 -0.18
C SER A 115 2.48 -12.10 -1.24
N SER A 116 2.26 -13.37 -0.93
CA SER A 116 2.43 -14.53 -1.82
C SER A 116 1.08 -15.07 -2.25
N GLY A 117 0.01 -14.36 -1.93
CA GLY A 117 -1.33 -14.61 -2.44
C GLY A 117 -1.38 -14.47 -3.95
N SER A 118 -2.41 -15.08 -4.53
CA SER A 118 -2.71 -15.00 -5.96
C SER A 118 -4.06 -14.34 -6.23
N GLY A 119 -4.70 -13.79 -5.20
CA GLY A 119 -5.94 -13.03 -5.35
C GLY A 119 -5.69 -11.60 -5.84
N PRO A 120 -6.74 -10.78 -5.95
CA PRO A 120 -6.60 -9.40 -6.39
C PRO A 120 -6.09 -8.47 -5.28
N VAL A 121 -5.39 -7.41 -5.69
CA VAL A 121 -5.24 -6.18 -4.90
C VAL A 121 -6.45 -5.29 -5.21
N VAL A 122 -7.36 -5.19 -4.25
CA VAL A 122 -8.62 -4.44 -4.38
C VAL A 122 -8.42 -3.04 -3.85
N VAL A 123 -8.23 -2.08 -4.76
CA VAL A 123 -7.99 -0.67 -4.44
C VAL A 123 -9.25 0.20 -4.47
N GLY A 124 -10.40 -0.39 -4.79
CA GLY A 124 -11.67 0.31 -4.90
C GLY A 124 -11.84 1.09 -6.22
N ASN A 125 -12.98 1.76 -6.35
CA ASN A 125 -13.44 2.40 -7.58
C ASN A 125 -14.03 3.79 -7.31
N GLY A 126 -13.87 4.71 -8.27
CA GLY A 126 -14.42 6.07 -8.22
C GLY A 126 -13.93 6.86 -7.00
N ALA A 127 -14.87 7.44 -6.25
CA ALA A 127 -14.58 8.14 -4.99
C ALA A 127 -14.10 7.23 -3.86
N ASN A 128 -14.20 5.90 -4.03
CA ASN A 128 -13.71 4.90 -3.08
C ASN A 128 -12.37 4.30 -3.53
N ALA A 129 -11.63 4.96 -4.43
CA ALA A 129 -10.26 4.56 -4.72
C ALA A 129 -9.39 4.80 -3.47
N ALA A 130 -8.46 3.88 -3.23
CA ALA A 130 -7.55 3.95 -2.10
C ALA A 130 -6.59 5.13 -2.23
N THR A 131 -6.12 5.63 -1.08
CA THR A 131 -4.84 6.35 -1.02
C THR A 131 -3.89 5.54 -0.15
N PHE A 132 -2.72 5.19 -0.69
CA PHE A 132 -1.78 4.30 -0.02
C PHE A 132 -0.37 4.88 -0.04
N ASP A 133 0.21 5.02 1.14
CA ASP A 133 1.60 5.43 1.34
C ASP A 133 2.41 4.26 1.90
N GLY A 134 3.20 3.61 1.04
CA GLY A 134 3.97 2.45 1.46
C GLY A 134 4.58 1.63 0.33
N ILE A 135 5.15 0.49 0.73
CA ILE A 135 5.67 -0.53 -0.18
C ILE A 135 4.71 -1.71 -0.24
N LEU A 136 4.27 -2.08 -1.44
CA LEU A 136 3.60 -3.35 -1.70
C LEU A 136 4.47 -4.26 -2.57
N TYR A 137 4.69 -5.49 -2.15
CA TYR A 137 5.32 -6.54 -2.95
C TYR A 137 4.41 -7.76 -3.01
N ALA A 138 3.72 -7.92 -4.14
CA ALA A 138 2.75 -8.97 -4.39
C ALA A 138 2.82 -9.42 -5.87
N PRO A 139 3.97 -9.97 -6.31
CA PRO A 139 4.28 -10.18 -7.72
C PRO A 139 3.34 -11.15 -8.45
N ASP A 140 2.56 -11.96 -7.72
CA ASP A 140 1.61 -12.93 -8.27
C ASP A 140 0.16 -12.42 -8.23
N MET A 141 -0.09 -11.22 -7.68
CA MET A 141 -1.41 -10.61 -7.57
C MET A 141 -1.66 -9.61 -8.70
N SER A 142 -2.90 -9.46 -9.14
CA SER A 142 -3.31 -8.42 -10.09
C SER A 142 -4.01 -7.26 -9.39
N MET A 143 -3.79 -6.04 -9.86
CA MET A 143 -4.47 -4.83 -9.41
C MET A 143 -5.34 -4.27 -10.53
N THR A 144 -6.61 -3.98 -10.24
CA THR A 144 -7.51 -3.30 -11.18
C THR A 144 -8.01 -2.01 -10.55
N VAL A 145 -7.89 -0.91 -11.30
CA VAL A 145 -8.36 0.44 -10.94
C VAL A 145 -9.51 0.79 -11.88
N ASN A 146 -10.77 0.73 -11.43
CA ASN A 146 -11.93 1.04 -12.30
C ASN A 146 -12.50 2.42 -12.02
N GLY A 147 -11.92 3.43 -12.69
CA GLY A 147 -12.20 4.83 -12.46
C GLY A 147 -11.81 5.25 -11.03
N GLY A 148 -11.47 6.52 -10.85
CA GLY A 148 -11.19 7.05 -9.51
C GLY A 148 -9.73 7.43 -9.27
N GLN A 149 -9.53 8.13 -8.16
CA GLN A 149 -8.32 8.86 -7.80
C GLN A 149 -7.36 7.99 -6.98
N LEU A 150 -6.93 6.84 -7.51
CA LEU A 150 -5.93 6.04 -6.81
C LEU A 150 -4.64 6.86 -6.71
N LEU A 151 -4.27 7.20 -5.49
CA LEU A 151 -3.01 7.84 -5.16
C LEU A 151 -2.12 6.83 -4.45
N TRP A 152 -1.01 6.47 -5.09
CA TRP A 152 0.02 5.62 -4.51
C TRP A 152 1.29 6.42 -4.26
N ILE A 153 1.74 6.50 -3.02
CA ILE A 153 3.00 7.10 -2.62
C ILE A 153 3.94 5.97 -2.19
N GLY A 154 5.13 5.91 -2.77
CA GLY A 154 6.09 4.84 -2.53
C GLY A 154 6.23 3.89 -3.71
N LYS A 155 6.06 2.58 -3.50
CA LYS A 155 6.33 1.57 -4.52
C LYS A 155 5.35 0.41 -4.42
N PHE A 156 4.94 -0.14 -5.55
CA PHE A 156 4.30 -1.44 -5.59
C PHE A 156 4.95 -2.36 -6.61
N THR A 157 4.70 -3.66 -6.44
CA THR A 157 5.06 -4.72 -7.36
C THR A 157 3.89 -5.68 -7.40
N VAL A 158 3.29 -5.81 -8.57
CA VAL A 158 2.16 -6.71 -8.84
C VAL A 158 2.38 -7.39 -10.19
N ASN A 159 1.69 -8.50 -10.44
CA ASN A 159 1.76 -9.23 -11.71
C ASN A 159 1.25 -8.37 -12.87
N GLN A 160 0.12 -7.69 -12.65
CA GLN A 160 -0.55 -6.87 -13.65
C GLN A 160 -1.24 -5.69 -12.98
N VAL A 161 -1.16 -4.51 -13.60
CA VAL A 161 -2.03 -3.37 -13.29
C VAL A 161 -2.92 -3.12 -14.48
N THR A 162 -4.24 -3.10 -14.26
CA THR A 162 -5.24 -2.69 -15.24
C THR A 162 -5.88 -1.39 -14.75
N VAL A 163 -5.96 -0.39 -15.62
CA VAL A 163 -6.61 0.90 -15.33
C VAL A 163 -7.73 1.09 -16.34
N ASP A 164 -8.97 0.99 -15.86
CA ASP A 164 -10.18 1.13 -16.64
C ASP A 164 -10.81 2.51 -16.37
N GLY A 165 -11.06 3.31 -17.41
CA GLY A 165 -11.69 4.64 -17.29
C GLY A 165 -10.73 5.84 -17.40
N ASN A 166 -11.20 7.03 -16.98
CA ASN A 166 -10.48 8.31 -17.12
C ASN A 166 -9.16 8.31 -16.30
N PRO A 167 -8.07 8.99 -16.73
CA PRO A 167 -6.76 8.86 -16.11
C PRO A 167 -6.71 9.61 -14.78
N ASN A 168 -7.03 8.90 -13.71
CA ASN A 168 -6.98 9.40 -12.32
C ASN A 168 -6.10 8.49 -11.43
N PHE A 169 -5.19 7.74 -12.04
CA PHE A 169 -4.17 6.95 -11.35
C PHE A 169 -2.89 7.77 -11.21
N SER A 170 -2.42 8.00 -9.97
CA SER A 170 -1.17 8.68 -9.69
C SER A 170 -0.23 7.80 -8.86
N VAL A 171 1.04 7.75 -9.28
CA VAL A 171 2.11 7.07 -8.55
C VAL A 171 3.24 8.05 -8.28
N HIS A 172 3.46 8.35 -7.02
CA HIS A 172 4.55 9.20 -6.54
C HIS A 172 5.67 8.29 -6.03
N TYR A 173 6.63 8.00 -6.90
CA TYR A 173 7.78 7.18 -6.52
C TYR A 173 8.68 7.94 -5.54
N ASP A 174 8.95 7.33 -4.38
CA ASP A 174 9.93 7.86 -3.43
C ASP A 174 11.35 7.42 -3.82
N PRO A 175 12.27 8.34 -4.16
CA PRO A 175 13.63 8.02 -4.59
C PRO A 175 14.46 7.29 -3.52
N ARG A 176 14.13 7.42 -2.22
CA ARG A 176 14.78 6.66 -1.14
C ARG A 176 14.60 5.15 -1.31
N LEU A 177 13.56 4.72 -2.04
CA LEU A 177 13.27 3.32 -2.32
C LEU A 177 14.16 2.69 -3.38
N GLY A 178 15.05 3.45 -4.03
CA GLY A 178 15.99 2.94 -5.03
C GLY A 178 16.98 1.91 -4.48
N GLY A 179 17.27 1.97 -3.17
CA GLY A 179 18.17 1.04 -2.47
C GLY A 179 17.49 -0.14 -1.77
N VAL A 180 16.15 -0.18 -1.71
CA VAL A 180 15.41 -1.30 -1.10
C VAL A 180 15.44 -2.47 -2.09
N ALA A 181 16.47 -3.31 -1.90
CA ALA A 181 16.90 -4.41 -2.75
C ALA A 181 15.77 -5.21 -3.37
N GLN A 182 15.65 -5.11 -4.69
CA GLN A 182 14.83 -5.99 -5.52
C GLN A 182 15.56 -6.21 -6.86
N PRO A 183 15.46 -7.41 -7.46
CA PRO A 183 16.12 -7.74 -8.71
C PRO A 183 15.68 -6.76 -9.81
N THR A 184 16.62 -6.36 -10.66
CA THR A 184 16.45 -5.41 -11.77
C THR A 184 15.07 -5.49 -12.45
N TRP A 185 14.17 -4.61 -12.05
CA TRP A 185 12.90 -4.39 -12.75
C TRP A 185 13.19 -3.64 -14.03
N GLN A 186 12.71 -4.16 -15.15
CA GLN A 186 12.67 -3.45 -16.42
C GLN A 186 11.20 -3.39 -16.84
N VAL A 187 10.72 -2.22 -17.24
CA VAL A 187 9.46 -2.12 -17.98
C VAL A 187 9.68 -2.80 -19.33
N LYS A 188 9.01 -3.92 -19.57
CA LYS A 188 9.03 -4.64 -20.85
C LYS A 188 7.64 -4.58 -21.47
N ASN A 189 7.58 -4.51 -22.80
CA ASN A 189 6.33 -4.53 -23.57
C ASN A 189 5.35 -3.38 -23.24
N PHE A 190 5.86 -2.16 -23.05
CA PHE A 190 4.97 -0.99 -23.04
C PHE A 190 4.56 -0.67 -24.49
N SER A 191 3.26 -0.45 -24.71
CA SER A 191 2.76 0.18 -25.93
C SER A 191 2.02 1.45 -25.53
N VAL A 192 2.57 2.62 -25.89
CA VAL A 192 1.83 3.87 -25.81
C VAL A 192 0.82 3.85 -26.95
N VAL A 193 -0.48 3.89 -26.64
CA VAL A 193 -1.50 4.20 -27.65
C VAL A 193 -1.43 5.71 -27.88
N PRO A 194 -1.04 6.19 -29.08
CA PRO A 194 -0.92 7.62 -29.33
C PRO A 194 -2.29 8.30 -29.18
N PRO A 195 -2.38 9.48 -28.57
CA PRO A 195 -3.65 10.21 -28.46
C PRO A 195 -4.34 10.46 -29.82
N SER A 196 -3.58 10.43 -30.91
CA SER A 196 -4.05 10.59 -32.29
C SER A 196 -4.79 9.38 -32.87
N THR A 197 -4.82 8.22 -32.20
CA THR A 197 -5.56 7.03 -32.67
C THR A 197 -6.96 6.93 -32.07
N PHE A 198 -7.39 7.89 -31.25
CA PHE A 198 -8.73 7.94 -30.68
C PHE A 198 -9.59 8.96 -31.41
N SER A 199 -10.65 8.49 -32.08
CA SER A 199 -11.71 9.30 -32.66
C SER A 199 -13.01 8.87 -32.01
N LEU A 200 -13.69 9.77 -31.30
CA LEU A 200 -15.08 9.54 -30.90
C LEU A 200 -15.97 9.68 -32.15
N PRO A 201 -17.01 8.84 -32.31
CA PRO A 201 -18.04 9.05 -33.32
C PRO A 201 -18.86 10.32 -33.04
#